data_AF-K1LZR3-F1
#
_entry.id   AF-K1LZR3-F1
#
_cell.length_a   1.000
_cell.length_b   1.000
_cell.length_c   1.000
_cell.angle_alpha   90.00
_cell.angle_beta   90.00
_cell.angle_gamma   90.00
#
_symmetry.space_group_name_H-M   'P 1'
#
loop_
_entity.id
_entity.type
_entity.pdbx_description
1 polymer ?
#
loop_
_entity_poly.entity_id
_entity_poly.type
_entity_poly.pdbx_seq_one_letter_code
_entity_poly.pdbx_strand_id
1 'polypeptide(L)'
;MQYQKFLIFLYENIRAMIHNDLENEEFDKDEYERDLEYEEWWEGKEGKRWRNIERAINQIEDEEFRKKIEKLRESKEYAKDKKWELVKEFGELKTYEDKLNFWIEKGLSLFDTRYFDDLEGFKNVMLIDPTNDKEKSIYLIKLTEWINIVNEEEKDKSYQTLIEKYHKADINRKFIKEQIEIADNSVENIMREFGLEANLINNFLSMYQQKKNPNWYGLSNHCLMPLGFKIIAYKTSKVIGFVKYKEFLKGELENINEIEEVKEMEIEKAVEIEIKEEVDKVVEIEEEIEYVVSGYRTFRRNEKFSDDVKLRKVFDELINLVFIEKMVFDDFKKVFDYQEIEIGRKELKNKIIWKKEANNSRDDKKAYNWSELLTLIDYITDIDFNRYTREIKEIIICCFDFPDKSLENKIEDIPDRIKAYIDRENSNRRNKSKVEKIFDNIV
;
A
#
# COMPACT_ATOMS: atom_id res chain seq x y z
N MET A 1 -8.77 39.94 -25.39
CA MET A 1 -9.70 39.64 -24.29
C MET A 1 -9.37 40.44 -23.03
N GLN A 2 -8.11 40.44 -22.53
CA GLN A 2 -7.67 41.31 -21.41
C GLN A 2 -7.88 42.82 -21.68
N TYR A 3 -7.61 43.30 -22.89
CA TYR A 3 -7.78 44.72 -23.25
C TYR A 3 -9.25 45.17 -23.27
N GLN A 4 -10.18 44.26 -23.57
CA GLN A 4 -11.62 44.56 -23.56
C GLN A 4 -12.18 44.61 -22.13
N LYS A 5 -11.69 43.73 -21.23
CA LYS A 5 -12.03 43.78 -19.80
C LYS A 5 -11.51 45.08 -19.15
N PHE A 6 -10.29 45.51 -19.49
CA PHE A 6 -9.74 46.79 -19.01
C PHE A 6 -10.51 48.01 -19.52
N LEU A 7 -11.03 47.98 -20.75
CA LEU A 7 -11.86 49.06 -21.30
C LEU A 7 -13.26 49.12 -20.69
N ILE A 8 -13.85 47.97 -20.35
CA ILE A 8 -15.12 47.91 -19.62
C ILE A 8 -14.93 48.45 -18.19
N PHE A 9 -13.82 48.09 -17.54
CA PHE A 9 -13.41 48.62 -16.22
C PHE A 9 -13.23 50.14 -16.20
N LEU A 10 -12.55 50.71 -17.20
CA LEU A 10 -12.41 52.17 -17.33
C LEU A 10 -13.76 52.86 -17.55
N TYR A 11 -14.64 52.25 -18.33
CA TYR A 11 -15.97 52.79 -18.62
C TYR A 11 -16.87 52.80 -17.39
N GLU A 12 -16.86 51.74 -16.57
CA GLU A 12 -17.69 51.68 -15.36
C GLU A 12 -17.17 52.58 -14.24
N ASN A 13 -15.86 52.74 -14.08
CA ASN A 13 -15.28 53.68 -13.12
C ASN A 13 -15.51 55.14 -13.51
N ILE A 14 -15.40 55.49 -14.79
CA ILE A 14 -15.73 56.84 -15.27
C ILE A 14 -17.23 57.11 -15.10
N ARG A 15 -18.08 56.10 -15.34
CA ARG A 15 -19.53 56.20 -15.14
C ARG A 15 -19.91 56.37 -13.67
N ALA A 16 -19.23 55.67 -12.76
CA ALA A 16 -19.40 55.80 -11.31
C ALA A 16 -18.87 57.14 -10.78
N MET A 17 -17.74 57.66 -11.29
CA MET A 17 -17.26 59.00 -10.94
C MET A 17 -18.19 60.14 -11.40
N ILE A 18 -18.94 59.93 -12.49
CA ILE A 18 -19.91 60.92 -13.02
C ILE A 18 -21.24 60.88 -12.24
N HIS A 19 -21.54 59.80 -11.53
CA HIS A 19 -22.70 59.67 -10.65
C HIS A 19 -22.22 59.58 -9.20
N ASN A 20 -22.11 60.74 -8.55
CA ASN A 20 -21.66 61.03 -7.17
C ASN A 20 -22.23 60.15 -6.02
N ASP A 21 -22.18 58.82 -6.11
CA ASP A 21 -22.83 57.89 -5.18
C ASP A 21 -21.86 56.83 -4.61
N LEU A 22 -20.57 57.12 -4.48
CA LEU A 22 -19.70 56.31 -3.63
C LEU A 22 -19.04 57.19 -2.56
N GLU A 23 -19.55 57.01 -1.34
CA GLU A 23 -18.84 57.30 -0.11
C GLU A 23 -17.43 56.70 -0.18
N ASN A 24 -16.47 57.43 0.38
CA ASN A 24 -15.04 57.16 0.34
C ASN A 24 -14.65 55.80 0.96
N GLU A 25 -14.87 54.70 0.26
CA GLU A 25 -14.09 53.48 0.47
C GLU A 25 -12.78 53.63 -0.32
N GLU A 26 -11.69 53.79 0.42
CA GLU A 26 -10.34 53.86 -0.13
C GLU A 26 -10.08 52.53 -0.85
N PHE A 27 -9.87 52.58 -2.17
CA PHE A 27 -9.66 51.39 -3.00
C PHE A 27 -8.46 50.58 -2.49
N ASP A 28 -8.73 49.40 -1.91
CA ASP A 28 -7.71 48.44 -1.53
C ASP A 28 -7.28 47.65 -2.78
N LYS A 29 -6.17 48.10 -3.35
CA LYS A 29 -5.56 47.45 -4.52
C LYS A 29 -5.20 46.00 -4.25
N ASP A 30 -4.78 45.66 -3.03
CA ASP A 30 -4.41 44.29 -2.68
C ASP A 30 -5.66 43.40 -2.58
N GLU A 31 -6.81 43.94 -2.18
CA GLU A 31 -8.10 43.24 -2.23
C GLU A 31 -8.53 42.95 -3.66
N TYR A 32 -8.47 43.96 -4.52
CA TYR A 32 -8.81 43.80 -5.94
C TYR A 32 -7.91 42.78 -6.66
N GLU A 33 -6.60 42.79 -6.40
CA GLU A 33 -5.67 41.81 -7.00
C GLU A 33 -5.95 40.38 -6.51
N ARG A 34 -6.31 40.20 -5.23
CA ARG A 34 -6.75 38.90 -4.69
C ARG A 34 -8.03 38.40 -5.36
N ASP A 35 -9.01 39.27 -5.57
CA ASP A 35 -10.27 38.93 -6.23
C ASP A 35 -10.08 38.56 -7.70
N LEU A 36 -9.18 39.26 -8.40
CA LEU A 36 -8.86 38.97 -9.79
C LEU A 36 -8.13 37.62 -9.95
N GLU A 37 -7.15 37.34 -9.09
CA GLU A 37 -6.47 36.04 -9.03
C GLU A 37 -7.47 34.91 -8.73
N TYR A 38 -8.46 35.19 -7.89
CA TYR A 38 -9.55 34.26 -7.59
C TYR A 38 -10.42 33.98 -8.82
N GLU A 39 -10.88 35.00 -9.55
CA GLU A 39 -11.69 34.78 -10.76
C GLU A 39 -10.94 33.95 -11.82
N GLU A 40 -9.66 34.25 -12.03
CA GLU A 40 -8.82 33.50 -12.97
C GLU A 40 -8.62 32.04 -12.54
N TRP A 41 -8.39 31.80 -11.25
CA TRP A 41 -8.33 30.44 -10.70
C TRP A 41 -9.68 29.71 -10.79
N TRP A 42 -10.78 30.40 -10.50
CA TRP A 42 -12.15 29.88 -10.50
C TRP A 42 -12.58 29.40 -11.91
N GLU A 43 -12.16 30.10 -12.96
CA GLU A 43 -12.37 29.68 -14.35
C GLU A 43 -11.38 28.61 -14.83
N GLY A 44 -10.26 28.44 -14.10
CA GLY A 44 -9.24 27.44 -14.32
C GLY A 44 -9.71 25.98 -14.13
N LYS A 45 -8.83 25.04 -14.49
CA LYS A 45 -9.10 23.59 -14.42
C LYS A 45 -9.40 23.11 -12.99
N GLU A 46 -8.71 23.70 -12.02
CA GLU A 46 -8.85 23.37 -10.60
C GLU A 46 -10.13 23.97 -10.00
N GLY A 47 -10.41 25.26 -10.22
CA GLY A 47 -11.68 25.89 -9.83
C GLY A 47 -12.91 25.19 -10.41
N LYS A 48 -12.86 24.78 -11.69
CA LYS A 48 -13.91 23.93 -12.32
C LYS A 48 -14.14 22.61 -11.58
N ARG A 49 -13.08 21.95 -11.12
CA ARG A 49 -13.17 20.69 -10.37
C ARG A 49 -13.85 20.90 -9.02
N TRP A 50 -13.55 22.01 -8.35
CA TRP A 50 -14.16 22.37 -7.07
C TRP A 50 -15.62 22.80 -7.18
N ARG A 51 -16.02 23.50 -8.25
CA ARG A 51 -17.45 23.76 -8.52
C ARG A 51 -18.29 22.50 -8.62
N ASN A 52 -17.74 21.45 -9.22
CA ASN A 52 -18.43 20.17 -9.30
C ASN A 52 -18.54 19.51 -7.92
N ILE A 53 -17.53 19.68 -7.07
CA ILE A 53 -17.52 19.21 -5.69
C ILE A 53 -18.55 19.98 -4.85
N GLU A 54 -18.53 21.31 -4.89
CA GLU A 54 -19.49 22.16 -4.17
C GLU A 54 -20.92 21.87 -4.58
N ARG A 55 -21.17 21.71 -5.90
CA ARG A 55 -22.49 21.32 -6.41
C ARG A 55 -22.92 19.94 -5.91
N ALA A 56 -22.00 18.98 -5.81
CA ALA A 56 -22.29 17.67 -5.22
C ALA A 56 -22.60 17.80 -3.72
N ILE A 57 -21.78 18.55 -2.96
CA ILE A 57 -21.97 18.88 -1.54
C ILE A 57 -23.36 19.48 -1.28
N ASN A 58 -23.77 20.48 -2.06
CA ASN A 58 -25.08 21.13 -1.92
C ASN A 58 -26.26 20.21 -2.31
N GLN A 59 -26.04 19.23 -3.19
CA GLN A 59 -27.06 18.22 -3.51
C GLN A 59 -27.26 17.17 -2.41
N ILE A 60 -26.26 16.99 -1.54
CA ILE A 60 -26.30 16.05 -0.40
C ILE A 60 -27.00 16.66 0.81
N GLU A 61 -27.31 17.96 0.79
CA GLU A 61 -27.98 18.66 1.88
C GLU A 61 -29.48 18.33 1.97
N ASP A 62 -29.81 17.04 2.00
CA ASP A 62 -31.16 16.57 2.29
C ASP A 62 -31.44 16.57 3.80
N GLU A 63 -32.73 16.48 4.13
CA GLU A 63 -33.26 16.49 5.49
C GLU A 63 -32.68 15.35 6.37
N GLU A 64 -32.40 14.19 5.78
CA GLU A 64 -31.85 13.02 6.46
C GLU A 64 -30.38 13.26 6.83
N PHE A 65 -29.58 13.78 5.90
CA PHE A 65 -28.18 14.11 6.16
C PHE A 65 -28.04 15.18 7.25
N ARG A 66 -28.87 16.23 7.20
CA ARG A 66 -28.91 17.27 8.25
C ARG A 66 -29.19 16.65 9.62
N LYS A 67 -30.16 15.75 9.73
CA LYS A 67 -30.45 15.04 11.00
C LYS A 67 -29.26 14.22 11.51
N LYS A 68 -28.50 13.58 10.62
CA LYS A 68 -27.29 12.82 10.99
C LYS A 68 -26.22 13.74 11.55
N ILE A 69 -25.99 14.89 10.90
CA ILE A 69 -25.06 15.90 11.40
C ILE A 69 -25.51 16.50 12.74
N GLU A 70 -26.80 16.72 12.95
CA GLU A 70 -27.26 17.28 14.24
C GLU A 70 -27.11 16.29 15.40
N LYS A 71 -27.25 14.98 15.17
CA LYS A 71 -26.89 13.99 16.20
C LYS A 71 -25.42 14.08 16.59
N LEU A 72 -24.54 14.32 15.62
CA LEU A 72 -23.12 14.51 15.90
C LEU A 72 -22.83 15.79 16.68
N ARG A 73 -23.76 16.76 16.78
CA ARG A 73 -23.55 17.95 17.63
C ARG A 73 -23.71 17.69 19.12
N GLU A 74 -24.21 16.54 19.53
CA GLU A 74 -24.42 16.24 20.93
C GLU A 74 -23.08 16.21 21.69
N SER A 75 -22.91 17.18 22.59
CA SER A 75 -21.77 17.29 23.51
C SER A 75 -22.17 16.80 24.89
N LYS A 76 -21.20 16.28 25.66
CA LYS A 76 -21.40 16.00 27.08
C LYS A 76 -21.71 17.28 27.84
N GLU A 77 -22.85 17.32 28.51
CA GLU A 77 -23.24 18.49 29.31
C GLU A 77 -22.44 18.59 30.61
N TYR A 78 -21.89 19.77 30.87
CA TYR A 78 -21.14 20.10 32.07
C TYR A 78 -21.86 21.20 32.86
N ALA A 79 -21.81 21.13 34.19
CA ALA A 79 -22.27 22.22 35.04
C ALA A 79 -21.45 23.50 34.77
N LYS A 80 -22.05 24.67 34.98
CA LYS A 80 -21.46 25.99 34.68
C LYS A 80 -20.05 26.17 35.27
N ASP A 81 -19.84 25.80 36.52
CA ASP A 81 -18.54 25.89 37.20
C ASP A 81 -17.49 25.01 36.52
N LYS A 82 -17.89 23.81 36.06
CA LYS A 82 -16.99 22.92 35.34
C LYS A 82 -16.72 23.43 33.92
N LYS A 83 -17.70 24.05 33.24
CA LYS A 83 -17.47 24.72 31.95
C LYS A 83 -16.41 25.83 32.11
N TRP A 84 -16.44 26.59 33.20
CA TRP A 84 -15.41 27.60 33.51
C TRP A 84 -14.00 27.00 33.69
N GLU A 85 -13.88 25.85 34.35
CA GLU A 85 -12.59 25.15 34.44
C GLU A 85 -12.09 24.70 33.06
N LEU A 86 -12.98 24.15 32.22
CA LEU A 86 -12.63 23.73 30.86
C LEU A 86 -12.14 24.90 30.00
N VAL A 87 -12.71 26.10 30.15
CA VAL A 87 -12.23 27.31 29.45
C VAL A 87 -10.80 27.66 29.83
N LYS A 88 -10.45 27.54 31.13
CA LYS A 88 -9.10 27.79 31.60
C LYS A 88 -8.13 26.74 31.05
N GLU A 89 -8.49 25.46 31.17
CA GLU A 89 -7.68 24.35 30.62
C GLU A 89 -7.43 24.54 29.12
N PHE A 90 -8.45 24.91 28.34
CA PHE A 90 -8.32 25.13 26.90
C PHE A 90 -7.42 26.33 26.55
N GLY A 91 -7.49 27.41 27.33
CA GLY A 91 -6.68 28.61 27.12
C GLY A 91 -5.17 28.38 27.30
N GLU A 92 -4.79 27.33 28.04
CA GLU A 92 -3.38 26.94 28.23
C GLU A 92 -2.81 26.14 27.05
N LEU A 93 -3.67 25.63 26.16
CA LEU A 93 -3.27 24.82 25.02
C LEU A 93 -2.64 25.66 23.91
N LYS A 94 -1.44 25.26 23.50
CA LYS A 94 -0.63 26.02 22.54
C LYS A 94 -0.91 25.67 21.09
N THR A 95 -1.11 24.39 20.79
CA THR A 95 -1.29 23.96 19.40
C THR A 95 -2.76 23.78 19.06
N TYR A 96 -3.08 23.97 17.78
CA TYR A 96 -4.43 23.74 17.27
C TYR A 96 -4.83 22.25 17.39
N GLU A 97 -3.88 21.34 17.25
CA GLU A 97 -4.15 19.91 17.41
C GLU A 97 -4.50 19.56 18.87
N ASP A 98 -3.78 20.12 19.85
CA ASP A 98 -4.09 19.92 21.28
C ASP A 98 -5.50 20.41 21.61
N LYS A 99 -5.91 21.55 21.03
CA LYS A 99 -7.26 22.09 21.18
C LYS A 99 -8.34 21.13 20.67
N LEU A 100 -8.11 20.49 19.52
CA LEU A 100 -9.05 19.50 18.99
C LEU A 100 -9.08 18.23 19.85
N ASN A 101 -7.91 17.73 20.27
CA ASN A 101 -7.82 16.57 21.14
C ASN A 101 -8.52 16.82 22.48
N PHE A 102 -8.39 18.02 23.05
CA PHE A 102 -9.09 18.42 24.26
C PHE A 102 -10.62 18.29 24.11
N TRP A 103 -11.20 18.75 23.00
CA TRP A 103 -12.63 18.60 22.77
C TRP A 103 -13.05 17.13 22.77
N ILE A 104 -12.32 16.30 22.02
CA ILE A 104 -12.58 14.85 21.94
C ILE A 104 -12.49 14.20 23.32
N GLU A 105 -11.41 14.43 24.07
CA GLU A 105 -11.14 13.84 25.38
C GLU A 105 -12.17 14.26 26.44
N LYS A 106 -12.69 15.50 26.35
CA LYS A 106 -13.72 15.99 27.27
C LYS A 106 -15.12 15.59 26.84
N GLY A 107 -15.28 14.85 25.74
CA GLY A 107 -16.57 14.42 25.21
C GLY A 107 -17.39 15.58 24.63
N LEU A 108 -16.72 16.62 24.15
CA LEU A 108 -17.34 17.75 23.45
C LEU A 108 -17.35 17.45 21.94
N SER A 109 -18.42 17.85 21.26
CA SER A 109 -18.57 17.62 19.84
C SER A 109 -17.74 18.59 19.02
N LEU A 110 -16.92 18.08 18.09
CA LEU A 110 -16.21 18.93 17.13
C LEU A 110 -17.15 19.68 16.16
N PHE A 111 -18.46 19.41 16.20
CA PHE A 111 -19.48 20.13 15.44
C PHE A 111 -20.13 21.27 16.22
N ASP A 112 -19.99 21.30 17.55
CA ASP A 112 -20.73 22.17 18.46
C ASP A 112 -19.93 23.42 18.83
N THR A 113 -19.78 24.33 17.86
CA THR A 113 -19.05 25.59 18.05
C THR A 113 -19.69 26.55 19.05
N ARG A 114 -20.87 26.22 19.59
CA ARG A 114 -21.67 27.07 20.48
C ARG A 114 -21.78 26.53 21.91
N TYR A 115 -21.06 25.44 22.23
CA TYR A 115 -21.17 24.76 23.51
C TYR A 115 -20.98 25.67 24.75
N PHE A 116 -20.14 26.71 24.62
CA PHE A 116 -19.83 27.68 25.68
C PHE A 116 -20.53 29.04 25.52
N ASP A 117 -21.52 29.17 24.63
CA ASP A 117 -22.21 30.44 24.38
C ASP A 117 -22.97 30.97 25.61
N ASP A 118 -23.28 30.09 26.57
CA ASP A 118 -23.92 30.41 27.85
C ASP A 118 -22.96 31.06 28.86
N LEU A 119 -21.65 31.06 28.59
CA LEU A 119 -20.64 31.75 29.38
C LEU A 119 -20.38 33.16 28.81
N GLU A 120 -20.90 34.19 29.48
CA GLU A 120 -20.66 35.58 29.12
C GLU A 120 -19.15 35.92 29.11
N GLY A 121 -18.69 36.60 28.05
CA GLY A 121 -17.33 37.16 27.95
C GLY A 121 -16.29 36.32 27.19
N PHE A 122 -16.58 35.07 26.79
CA PHE A 122 -15.59 34.16 26.19
C PHE A 122 -15.97 33.59 24.81
N LYS A 123 -16.98 34.17 24.13
CA LYS A 123 -17.48 33.69 22.81
C LYS A 123 -16.39 33.45 21.74
N ASN A 124 -15.28 34.18 21.80
CA ASN A 124 -14.19 34.07 20.82
C ASN A 124 -12.99 33.22 21.28
N VAL A 125 -12.96 32.73 22.54
CA VAL A 125 -11.75 32.12 23.14
C VAL A 125 -11.69 30.60 22.96
N MET A 126 -12.84 29.97 22.70
CA MET A 126 -12.99 28.51 22.60
C MET A 126 -13.27 28.03 21.17
N LEU A 127 -12.97 28.83 20.15
CA LEU A 127 -13.22 28.45 18.76
C LEU A 127 -12.21 27.40 18.29
N ILE A 128 -12.73 26.27 17.83
CA ILE A 128 -11.98 25.23 17.12
C ILE A 128 -12.06 25.41 15.60
N ASP A 129 -12.69 26.47 15.11
CA ASP A 129 -12.77 26.72 13.68
C ASP A 129 -11.36 27.03 13.12
N PRO A 130 -10.92 26.36 12.05
CA PRO A 130 -9.59 26.55 11.50
C PRO A 130 -9.46 27.88 10.75
N THR A 131 -8.38 28.61 11.00
CA THR A 131 -8.15 29.96 10.44
C THR A 131 -7.26 29.96 9.20
N ASN A 132 -6.43 28.94 9.04
CA ASN A 132 -5.48 28.81 7.94
C ASN A 132 -5.48 27.38 7.38
N ASP A 133 -4.78 27.18 6.27
CA ASP A 133 -4.78 25.91 5.53
C ASP A 133 -4.22 24.73 6.30
N LYS A 134 -3.19 24.97 7.11
CA LYS A 134 -2.61 23.95 7.97
C LYS A 134 -3.63 23.50 9.00
N GLU A 135 -4.32 24.44 9.65
CA GLU A 135 -5.39 24.16 10.60
C GLU A 135 -6.57 23.46 9.92
N LYS A 136 -6.98 23.86 8.71
CA LYS A 136 -8.07 23.20 7.97
C LYS A 136 -7.77 21.73 7.68
N SER A 137 -6.54 21.43 7.28
CA SER A 137 -6.08 20.04 7.09
C SER A 137 -6.15 19.25 8.39
N ILE A 138 -5.62 19.80 9.49
CA ILE A 138 -5.64 19.15 10.81
C ILE A 138 -7.09 18.93 11.28
N TYR A 139 -7.93 19.96 11.15
CA TYR A 139 -9.35 19.92 11.50
C TYR A 139 -10.07 18.82 10.73
N LEU A 140 -9.91 18.78 9.41
CA LEU A 140 -10.57 17.79 8.57
C LEU A 140 -10.16 16.36 8.94
N ILE A 141 -8.86 16.13 9.21
CA ILE A 141 -8.35 14.82 9.63
C ILE A 141 -8.98 14.43 10.97
N LYS A 142 -8.86 15.28 11.99
CA LYS A 142 -9.39 14.99 13.34
C LYS A 142 -10.89 14.83 13.36
N LEU A 143 -11.62 15.65 12.60
CA LEU A 143 -13.06 15.54 12.43
C LEU A 143 -13.45 14.20 11.81
N THR A 144 -12.72 13.78 10.77
CA THR A 144 -12.95 12.50 10.09
C THR A 144 -12.71 11.31 11.03
N GLU A 145 -11.61 11.34 11.79
CA GLU A 145 -11.28 10.29 12.77
C GLU A 145 -12.28 10.24 13.92
N TRP A 146 -12.68 11.40 14.44
CA TRP A 146 -13.67 11.50 15.50
C TRP A 146 -15.03 10.96 15.05
N ILE A 147 -15.53 11.32 13.86
CA ILE A 147 -16.78 10.77 13.31
C ILE A 147 -16.69 9.24 13.18
N ASN A 148 -15.56 8.69 12.73
CA ASN A 148 -15.38 7.24 12.61
C ASN A 148 -15.53 6.52 13.97
N ILE A 149 -15.25 7.20 15.07
CA ILE A 149 -15.38 6.66 16.43
C ILE A 149 -16.81 6.80 16.94
N VAL A 150 -17.42 7.99 16.80
CA VAL A 150 -18.71 8.30 17.46
C VAL A 150 -19.95 7.95 16.62
N ASN A 151 -19.79 7.72 15.31
CA ASN A 151 -20.93 7.45 14.44
C ASN A 151 -21.39 5.98 14.55
N GLU A 152 -22.52 5.77 15.24
CA GLU A 152 -23.11 4.45 15.43
C GLU A 152 -23.53 3.77 14.11
N GLU A 153 -23.91 4.53 13.06
CA GLU A 153 -24.31 3.95 11.76
C GLU A 153 -23.17 3.18 11.08
N GLU A 154 -21.93 3.54 11.38
CA GLU A 154 -20.72 3.03 10.70
C GLU A 154 -19.76 2.37 11.72
N LYS A 155 -20.28 2.02 12.90
CA LYS A 155 -19.48 1.49 14.01
C LYS A 155 -18.75 0.20 13.67
N ASP A 156 -19.33 -0.63 12.82
CA ASP A 156 -18.74 -1.87 12.33
C ASP A 156 -17.51 -1.63 11.42
N LYS A 157 -17.42 -0.43 10.83
CA LYS A 157 -16.32 0.07 10.00
C LYS A 157 -15.37 1.00 10.76
N SER A 158 -15.63 1.26 12.04
CA SER A 158 -14.72 2.03 12.88
C SER A 158 -13.39 1.29 13.05
N TYR A 159 -12.29 2.03 13.11
CA TYR A 159 -10.97 1.46 13.38
C TYR A 159 -10.96 0.60 14.66
N GLN A 160 -11.63 1.08 15.70
CA GLN A 160 -11.73 0.41 16.99
C GLN A 160 -12.40 -0.97 16.86
N THR A 161 -13.56 -1.05 16.20
CA THR A 161 -14.25 -2.32 15.99
C THR A 161 -13.44 -3.29 15.13
N LEU A 162 -12.73 -2.78 14.11
CA LEU A 162 -11.87 -3.61 13.26
C LEU A 162 -10.72 -4.22 14.06
N ILE A 163 -10.07 -3.43 14.92
CA ILE A 163 -9.01 -3.91 15.82
C ILE A 163 -9.55 -4.90 16.86
N GLU A 164 -10.71 -4.64 17.45
CA GLU A 164 -11.30 -5.58 18.41
C GLU A 164 -11.63 -6.93 17.78
N LYS A 165 -12.06 -6.94 16.51
CA LYS A 165 -12.25 -8.17 15.75
C LYS A 165 -10.92 -8.87 15.48
N TYR A 166 -9.89 -8.10 15.10
CA TYR A 166 -8.53 -8.60 14.88
C TYR A 166 -7.96 -9.30 16.12
N HIS A 167 -8.04 -8.67 17.30
CA HIS A 167 -7.51 -9.24 18.54
C HIS A 167 -8.24 -10.50 19.04
N LYS A 168 -9.44 -10.77 18.53
CA LYS A 168 -10.21 -11.99 18.84
C LYS A 168 -9.93 -13.13 17.85
N ALA A 169 -9.21 -12.85 16.77
CA ALA A 169 -8.91 -13.82 15.72
C ALA A 169 -7.64 -14.62 16.04
N ASP A 170 -7.51 -15.76 15.35
CA ASP A 170 -6.26 -16.52 15.34
C ASP A 170 -5.29 -15.87 14.33
N ILE A 171 -4.36 -15.08 14.86
CA ILE A 171 -3.52 -14.18 14.06
C ILE A 171 -2.37 -14.96 13.44
N ASN A 172 -2.34 -15.00 12.11
CA ASN A 172 -1.20 -15.49 11.33
C ASN A 172 -0.99 -14.68 10.06
N ARG A 173 0.16 -14.86 9.40
CA ARG A 173 0.56 -14.09 8.20
C ARG A 173 -0.50 -14.14 7.08
N LYS A 174 -1.14 -15.29 6.88
CA LYS A 174 -2.19 -15.45 5.86
C LYS A 174 -3.44 -14.63 6.23
N PHE A 175 -3.88 -14.71 7.48
CA PHE A 175 -5.00 -13.92 7.99
C PHE A 175 -4.75 -12.42 7.81
N ILE A 176 -3.57 -11.91 8.17
CA ILE A 176 -3.23 -10.49 8.01
C ILE A 176 -3.31 -10.05 6.54
N LYS A 177 -2.74 -10.85 5.62
CA LYS A 177 -2.80 -10.56 4.17
C LYS A 177 -4.23 -10.52 3.64
N GLU A 178 -5.07 -11.46 4.05
CA GLU A 178 -6.50 -11.48 3.68
C GLU A 178 -7.24 -10.24 4.24
N GLN A 179 -6.94 -9.83 5.48
CA GLN A 179 -7.54 -8.64 6.08
C GLN A 179 -7.10 -7.34 5.40
N ILE A 180 -5.85 -7.26 4.91
CA ILE A 180 -5.39 -6.12 4.09
C ILE A 180 -6.19 -6.04 2.80
N GLU A 181 -6.40 -7.16 2.11
CA GLU A 181 -7.18 -7.22 0.88
C GLU A 181 -8.66 -6.86 1.12
N ILE A 182 -9.24 -7.33 2.22
CA ILE A 182 -10.60 -6.96 2.64
C ILE A 182 -10.70 -5.45 2.91
N ALA A 183 -9.72 -4.86 3.58
CA ALA A 183 -9.69 -3.43 3.83
C ALA A 183 -9.62 -2.63 2.52
N ASP A 184 -8.74 -3.02 1.59
CA ASP A 184 -8.62 -2.38 0.27
C ASP A 184 -9.91 -2.47 -0.55
N ASN A 185 -10.49 -3.67 -0.64
CA ASN A 185 -11.76 -3.88 -1.33
C ASN A 185 -12.89 -3.06 -0.70
N SER A 186 -12.88 -2.89 0.63
CA SER A 186 -13.89 -2.08 1.33
C SER A 186 -13.76 -0.60 0.98
N VAL A 187 -12.53 -0.06 0.91
CA VAL A 187 -12.29 1.32 0.46
C VAL A 187 -12.78 1.50 -0.97
N GLU A 188 -12.43 0.60 -1.88
CA GLU A 188 -12.86 0.68 -3.27
C GLU A 188 -14.38 0.61 -3.43
N ASN A 189 -15.04 -0.29 -2.70
CA ASN A 189 -16.50 -0.43 -2.74
C ASN A 189 -17.19 0.85 -2.27
N ILE A 190 -16.73 1.41 -1.15
CA ILE A 190 -17.24 2.69 -0.65
C ILE A 190 -17.04 3.79 -1.70
N MET A 191 -15.86 3.87 -2.31
CA MET A 191 -15.60 4.84 -3.38
C MET A 191 -16.54 4.66 -4.58
N ARG A 192 -16.85 3.41 -4.97
CA ARG A 192 -17.80 3.13 -6.05
C ARG A 192 -19.22 3.59 -5.70
N GLU A 193 -19.66 3.38 -4.45
CA GLU A 193 -20.97 3.84 -3.96
C GLU A 193 -21.12 5.36 -4.05
N PHE A 194 -20.02 6.11 -3.86
CA PHE A 194 -20.00 7.57 -3.93
C PHE A 194 -19.88 8.16 -5.35
N GLY A 195 -19.69 7.34 -6.39
CA GLY A 195 -19.69 7.80 -7.79
C GLY A 195 -18.76 8.99 -8.07
N LEU A 196 -19.29 10.11 -8.55
CA LEU A 196 -18.51 11.32 -8.86
C LEU A 196 -17.81 11.93 -7.63
N GLU A 197 -18.34 11.67 -6.45
CA GLU A 197 -17.82 12.14 -5.16
C GLU A 197 -16.65 11.30 -4.66
N ALA A 198 -16.32 10.18 -5.30
CA ALA A 198 -15.10 9.41 -5.03
C ALA A 198 -13.82 10.29 -5.14
N ASN A 199 -13.89 11.36 -5.94
CA ASN A 199 -12.83 12.37 -6.04
C ASN A 199 -12.58 13.09 -4.71
N LEU A 200 -13.60 13.32 -3.89
CA LEU A 200 -13.46 13.90 -2.55
C LEU A 200 -12.65 12.98 -1.65
N ILE A 201 -13.00 11.68 -1.64
CA ILE A 201 -12.29 10.66 -0.87
C ILE A 201 -10.83 10.58 -1.33
N ASN A 202 -10.57 10.53 -2.63
CA ASN A 202 -9.20 10.50 -3.17
C ASN A 202 -8.36 11.72 -2.77
N ASN A 203 -8.95 12.92 -2.82
CA ASN A 203 -8.26 14.14 -2.43
C ASN A 203 -7.95 14.13 -0.92
N PHE A 204 -8.92 13.71 -0.09
CA PHE A 204 -8.71 13.56 1.35
C PHE A 204 -7.63 12.52 1.66
N LEU A 205 -7.67 11.32 1.05
CA LEU A 205 -6.66 10.28 1.28
C LEU A 205 -5.26 10.73 0.83
N SER A 206 -5.17 11.47 -0.28
CA SER A 206 -3.90 12.04 -0.74
C SER A 206 -3.33 13.05 0.26
N MET A 207 -4.19 13.85 0.89
CA MET A 207 -3.82 14.77 1.97
C MET A 207 -3.41 14.00 3.23
N TYR A 208 -4.21 13.02 3.66
CA TYR A 208 -3.97 12.21 4.85
C TYR A 208 -2.61 11.50 4.77
N GLN A 209 -2.29 10.93 3.61
CA GLN A 209 -1.01 10.28 3.32
C GLN A 209 0.14 11.25 3.04
N GLN A 210 -0.06 12.56 3.24
CA GLN A 210 0.93 13.62 3.02
C GLN A 210 1.52 13.66 1.59
N LYS A 211 0.81 13.09 0.60
CA LYS A 211 1.25 13.08 -0.81
C LYS A 211 1.02 14.41 -1.49
N LYS A 212 0.10 15.23 -0.98
CA LYS A 212 -0.22 16.57 -1.47
C LYS A 212 -0.63 17.49 -0.32
N ASN A 213 -0.09 18.71 -0.31
CA ASN A 213 -0.61 19.80 0.50
C ASN A 213 -1.73 20.51 -0.27
N PRO A 214 -2.99 20.46 0.21
CA PRO A 214 -4.05 21.22 -0.42
C PRO A 214 -3.82 22.72 -0.15
N ASN A 215 -3.87 23.54 -1.20
CA ASN A 215 -4.01 24.98 -1.03
C ASN A 215 -5.47 25.25 -0.66
N TRP A 216 -5.74 25.36 0.64
CA TRP A 216 -7.08 25.68 1.14
C TRP A 216 -7.40 27.17 1.13
N TYR A 217 -6.42 28.04 0.92
CA TYR A 217 -6.61 29.49 0.87
C TYR A 217 -7.31 29.88 -0.42
N GLY A 218 -6.97 29.20 -1.52
CA GLY A 218 -7.80 29.18 -2.73
C GLY A 218 -9.17 28.49 -2.56
N LEU A 219 -9.40 27.77 -1.45
CA LEU A 219 -10.64 26.99 -1.19
C LEU A 219 -11.60 27.64 -0.19
N SER A 220 -11.14 28.46 0.75
CA SER A 220 -11.93 28.88 1.92
C SER A 220 -12.39 30.33 1.91
N ASN A 221 -11.72 31.23 1.19
CA ASN A 221 -12.16 32.63 1.20
C ASN A 221 -13.54 32.79 0.53
N HIS A 222 -13.97 31.82 -0.29
CA HIS A 222 -15.21 31.97 -1.06
C HIS A 222 -16.13 30.74 -1.20
N CYS A 223 -15.75 29.48 -0.87
CA CYS A 223 -16.57 28.31 -1.28
C CYS A 223 -16.83 27.16 -0.27
N LEU A 224 -15.99 26.92 0.74
CA LEU A 224 -16.25 25.86 1.73
C LEU A 224 -16.61 26.47 3.08
N MET A 225 -17.92 26.74 3.28
CA MET A 225 -18.49 27.00 4.61
C MET A 225 -18.13 25.86 5.59
N PRO A 226 -18.13 26.09 6.91
CA PRO A 226 -17.87 25.05 7.92
C PRO A 226 -18.68 23.75 7.71
N LEU A 227 -19.86 23.85 7.10
CA LEU A 227 -20.70 22.71 6.71
C LEU A 227 -20.06 21.80 5.63
N GLY A 228 -19.30 22.37 4.69
CA GLY A 228 -18.60 21.61 3.65
C GLY A 228 -17.53 20.69 4.23
N PHE A 229 -16.74 21.18 5.19
CA PHE A 229 -15.77 20.35 5.94
C PHE A 229 -16.44 19.20 6.67
N LYS A 230 -17.57 19.49 7.32
CA LYS A 230 -18.41 18.53 8.03
C LYS A 230 -18.94 17.42 7.10
N ILE A 231 -19.41 17.78 5.90
CA ILE A 231 -19.88 16.84 4.88
C ILE A 231 -18.73 15.95 4.39
N ILE A 232 -17.59 16.55 4.06
CA ILE A 232 -16.41 15.81 3.59
C ILE A 232 -15.98 14.82 4.69
N ALA A 233 -15.80 15.30 5.92
CA ALA A 233 -15.40 14.48 7.06
C ALA A 233 -16.36 13.31 7.30
N TYR A 234 -17.68 13.55 7.22
CA TYR A 234 -18.67 12.50 7.37
C TYR A 234 -18.50 11.39 6.32
N LYS A 235 -18.29 11.76 5.05
CA LYS A 235 -18.11 10.78 3.97
C LYS A 235 -16.80 10.03 4.07
N THR A 236 -15.71 10.74 4.35
CA THR A 236 -14.37 10.15 4.48
C THR A 236 -14.23 9.30 5.75
N SER A 237 -15.06 9.54 6.78
CA SER A 237 -15.06 8.75 8.02
C SER A 237 -15.40 7.28 7.79
N LYS A 238 -16.13 6.96 6.70
CA LYS A 238 -16.44 5.57 6.34
C LYS A 238 -15.23 4.81 5.83
N VAL A 239 -14.25 5.53 5.29
CA VAL A 239 -13.04 4.98 4.67
C VAL A 239 -11.87 5.00 5.66
N ILE A 240 -11.79 6.01 6.52
CA ILE A 240 -10.63 6.20 7.41
C ILE A 240 -10.39 5.01 8.34
N GLY A 241 -11.46 4.34 8.81
CA GLY A 241 -11.34 3.17 9.67
C GLY A 241 -10.57 2.04 9.00
N PHE A 242 -10.88 1.74 7.73
CA PHE A 242 -10.15 0.74 6.94
C PHE A 242 -8.73 1.17 6.60
N VAL A 243 -8.50 2.46 6.35
CA VAL A 243 -7.14 2.99 6.07
C VAL A 243 -6.24 2.81 7.28
N LYS A 244 -6.68 3.24 8.46
CA LYS A 244 -5.93 3.07 9.71
C LYS A 244 -5.74 1.60 10.05
N TYR A 245 -6.77 0.79 9.85
CA TYR A 245 -6.69 -0.66 10.07
C TYR A 245 -5.66 -1.31 9.14
N LYS A 246 -5.61 -0.92 7.87
CA LYS A 246 -4.59 -1.39 6.92
C LYS A 246 -3.18 -0.96 7.34
N GLU A 247 -2.99 0.27 7.80
CA GLU A 247 -1.67 0.72 8.32
C GLU A 247 -1.24 -0.10 9.53
N PHE A 248 -2.15 -0.35 10.46
CA PHE A 248 -1.93 -1.25 11.59
C PHE A 248 -1.55 -2.67 11.13
N LEU A 249 -2.32 -3.28 10.22
CA LEU A 249 -2.04 -4.62 9.69
C LEU A 249 -0.70 -4.73 8.97
N LYS A 250 -0.25 -3.67 8.31
CA LYS A 250 1.08 -3.62 7.68
C LYS A 250 2.18 -3.66 8.74
N GLY A 251 2.05 -2.87 9.81
CA GLY A 251 2.98 -2.92 10.94
C GLY A 251 2.98 -4.30 11.61
N GLU A 252 1.82 -4.91 11.81
CA GLU A 252 1.74 -6.28 12.34
C GLU A 252 2.38 -7.32 11.41
N LEU A 253 2.24 -7.14 10.09
CA LEU A 253 2.87 -8.02 9.11
C LEU A 253 4.40 -7.89 9.13
N GLU A 254 4.91 -6.66 9.26
CA GLU A 254 6.33 -6.38 9.43
C GLU A 254 6.86 -7.04 10.72
N ASN A 255 6.17 -6.85 11.84
CA ASN A 255 6.52 -7.49 13.12
C ASN A 255 6.58 -9.02 13.02
N ILE A 256 5.62 -9.65 12.33
CA ILE A 256 5.65 -11.11 12.12
C ILE A 256 6.84 -11.52 11.25
N ASN A 257 7.14 -10.78 10.18
CA ASN A 257 8.29 -11.09 9.33
C ASN A 257 9.59 -10.92 10.13
N GLU A 258 9.73 -9.87 10.94
CA GLU A 258 10.91 -9.66 11.81
C GLU A 258 11.08 -10.79 12.84
N ILE A 259 9.98 -11.25 13.46
CA ILE A 259 10.02 -12.38 14.40
C ILE A 259 10.38 -13.68 13.70
N GLU A 260 9.88 -13.92 12.48
CA GLU A 260 10.25 -15.07 11.65
C GLU A 260 11.74 -15.01 11.29
N GLU A 261 12.25 -13.84 10.88
CA GLU A 261 13.68 -13.62 10.60
C GLU A 261 14.56 -13.84 11.83
N VAL A 262 14.17 -13.34 13.01
CA VAL A 262 14.91 -13.56 14.26
C VAL A 262 14.92 -15.04 14.65
N LYS A 263 13.80 -15.75 14.49
CA LYS A 263 13.75 -17.20 14.74
C LYS A 263 14.61 -17.98 13.75
N GLU A 264 14.60 -17.59 12.48
CA GLU A 264 15.50 -18.17 11.47
C GLU A 264 16.96 -17.91 11.83
N MET A 265 17.31 -16.69 12.28
CA MET A 265 18.66 -16.36 12.76
C MET A 265 19.06 -17.10 14.04
N GLU A 266 18.14 -17.34 14.98
CA GLU A 266 18.39 -18.12 16.19
C GLU A 266 18.58 -19.60 15.87
N ILE A 267 17.81 -20.14 14.92
CA ILE A 267 18.01 -21.49 14.39
C ILE A 267 19.33 -21.59 13.65
N GLU A 268 19.67 -20.63 12.79
CA GLU A 268 20.97 -20.57 12.11
C GLU A 268 22.13 -20.48 13.10
N LYS A 269 22.02 -19.67 14.17
CA LYS A 269 23.04 -19.61 15.24
C LYS A 269 23.13 -20.90 16.04
N ALA A 270 22.00 -21.57 16.33
CA ALA A 270 22.01 -22.86 17.03
C ALA A 270 22.69 -23.94 16.18
N VAL A 271 22.42 -23.95 14.87
CA VAL A 271 23.08 -24.81 13.88
C VAL A 271 24.55 -24.44 13.72
N GLU A 272 24.91 -23.17 13.73
CA GLU A 272 26.29 -22.69 13.63
C GLU A 272 27.12 -23.01 14.90
N ILE A 273 26.50 -23.06 16.08
CA ILE A 273 27.12 -23.54 17.32
C ILE A 273 27.36 -25.05 17.25
N GLU A 274 26.37 -25.83 16.79
CA GLU A 274 26.53 -27.27 16.55
C GLU A 274 27.66 -27.54 15.53
N ILE A 275 27.74 -26.74 14.48
CA ILE A 275 28.82 -26.83 13.47
C ILE A 275 30.16 -26.37 14.07
N LYS A 276 30.22 -25.33 14.89
CA LYS A 276 31.48 -24.91 15.56
C LYS A 276 32.02 -25.97 16.53
N GLU A 277 31.15 -26.67 17.26
CA GLU A 277 31.57 -27.80 18.10
C GLU A 277 32.09 -28.99 17.27
N GLU A 278 31.64 -29.16 16.03
CA GLU A 278 32.21 -30.13 15.09
C GLU A 278 33.46 -29.62 14.32
N VAL A 279 33.57 -28.31 14.09
CA VAL A 279 34.62 -27.66 13.28
C VAL A 279 35.87 -27.29 14.09
N ASP A 280 35.81 -27.22 15.42
CA ASP A 280 37.02 -27.16 16.29
C ASP A 280 37.94 -28.40 16.14
N LYS A 281 37.55 -29.40 15.34
CA LYS A 281 38.40 -30.51 14.89
C LYS A 281 39.06 -30.33 13.52
N VAL A 282 38.77 -29.28 12.75
CA VAL A 282 39.28 -29.12 11.38
C VAL A 282 39.70 -27.68 11.09
N VAL A 283 40.95 -27.38 11.47
CA VAL A 283 42.01 -26.69 10.69
C VAL A 283 41.64 -25.44 9.87
N GLU A 284 42.25 -24.33 10.31
CA GLU A 284 42.71 -23.13 9.58
C GLU A 284 42.76 -23.22 8.04
N ILE A 285 42.23 -22.20 7.36
CA ILE A 285 42.88 -21.49 6.24
C ILE A 285 42.21 -20.11 6.07
N GLU A 286 43.08 -19.12 5.87
CA GLU A 286 42.84 -17.69 5.69
C GLU A 286 42.25 -17.32 4.31
N GLU A 287 41.46 -16.24 4.27
CA GLU A 287 41.58 -15.04 3.41
C GLU A 287 40.23 -14.47 2.92
N GLU A 288 40.18 -13.14 3.02
CA GLU A 288 39.07 -12.21 2.83
C GLU A 288 38.52 -12.16 1.39
N ILE A 289 37.18 -12.07 1.22
CA ILE A 289 36.57 -11.15 0.24
C ILE A 289 35.25 -10.60 0.81
N GLU A 290 35.24 -9.28 1.03
CA GLU A 290 34.08 -8.44 1.29
C GLU A 290 33.11 -8.47 0.08
N TYR A 291 31.86 -8.91 0.27
CA TYR A 291 30.77 -8.63 -0.67
C TYR A 291 29.51 -8.21 0.09
N VAL A 292 29.14 -6.94 -0.10
CA VAL A 292 27.84 -6.38 0.30
C VAL A 292 26.75 -7.19 -0.39
N VAL A 293 25.98 -7.97 0.38
CA VAL A 293 24.88 -8.79 -0.14
C VAL A 293 23.67 -7.88 -0.41
N SER A 294 23.36 -7.65 -1.68
CA SER A 294 22.13 -6.98 -2.11
C SER A 294 20.91 -7.90 -1.88
N GLY A 295 19.92 -7.37 -1.17
CA GLY A 295 18.72 -8.09 -0.70
C GLY A 295 17.60 -8.32 -1.72
N TYR A 296 17.91 -8.63 -2.98
CA TYR A 296 16.90 -9.11 -3.95
C TYR A 296 17.55 -10.15 -4.87
N ARG A 297 17.35 -11.44 -4.58
CA ARG A 297 17.98 -12.52 -5.37
C ARG A 297 17.07 -12.91 -6.53
N THR A 298 17.52 -12.63 -7.75
CA THR A 298 16.82 -12.92 -9.00
C THR A 298 17.64 -13.86 -9.87
N PHE A 299 17.00 -14.79 -10.59
CA PHE A 299 17.64 -15.53 -11.67
C PHE A 299 16.99 -15.18 -13.01
N ARG A 300 17.73 -15.35 -14.11
CA ARG A 300 17.21 -15.11 -15.46
C ARG A 300 17.76 -16.15 -16.44
N ARG A 301 17.18 -16.17 -17.64
CA ARG A 301 17.76 -16.90 -18.78
C ARG A 301 19.16 -16.37 -19.05
N ASN A 302 20.10 -17.27 -19.30
CA ASN A 302 21.38 -16.86 -19.87
C ASN A 302 21.19 -16.32 -21.30
N GLU A 303 22.21 -15.60 -21.79
CA GLU A 303 22.15 -14.92 -23.09
C GLU A 303 21.86 -15.87 -24.26
N LYS A 304 22.20 -17.17 -24.16
CA LYS A 304 21.96 -18.13 -25.25
C LYS A 304 20.46 -18.40 -25.45
N PHE A 305 19.67 -18.26 -24.40
CA PHE A 305 18.23 -18.54 -24.37
C PHE A 305 17.38 -17.29 -24.11
N SER A 306 17.95 -16.09 -24.27
CA SER A 306 17.20 -14.83 -24.22
C SER A 306 16.15 -14.72 -25.35
N ASP A 307 16.36 -15.45 -26.46
CA ASP A 307 15.42 -15.56 -27.58
C ASP A 307 14.40 -16.68 -27.36
N ASP A 308 13.12 -16.34 -27.43
CA ASP A 308 12.00 -17.26 -27.28
C ASP A 308 11.97 -18.35 -28.37
N VAL A 309 12.56 -18.12 -29.55
CA VAL A 309 12.60 -19.13 -30.62
C VAL A 309 13.43 -20.34 -30.21
N LYS A 310 14.58 -20.12 -29.57
CA LYS A 310 15.45 -21.21 -29.08
C LYS A 310 14.82 -21.93 -27.89
N LEU A 311 14.22 -21.17 -26.97
CA LEU A 311 13.51 -21.72 -25.82
C LEU A 311 12.31 -22.58 -26.26
N ARG A 312 11.57 -22.16 -27.30
CA ARG A 312 10.49 -22.92 -27.92
C ARG A 312 10.96 -24.29 -28.42
N LYS A 313 12.11 -24.34 -29.10
CA LYS A 313 12.68 -25.60 -29.60
C LYS A 313 13.04 -26.55 -28.45
N VAL A 314 13.65 -26.02 -27.39
CA VAL A 314 13.98 -26.82 -26.19
C VAL A 314 12.68 -27.37 -25.58
N PHE A 315 11.67 -26.53 -25.42
CA PHE A 315 10.36 -26.91 -24.91
C PHE A 315 9.70 -28.02 -25.73
N ASP A 316 9.65 -27.86 -27.06
CA ASP A 316 9.03 -28.84 -27.96
C ASP A 316 9.77 -30.19 -27.90
N GLU A 317 11.11 -30.19 -27.85
CA GLU A 317 11.92 -31.40 -27.69
C GLU A 317 11.73 -32.08 -26.33
N LEU A 318 11.61 -31.31 -25.23
CA LEU A 318 11.33 -31.86 -23.91
C LEU A 318 9.97 -32.56 -23.85
N ILE A 319 8.96 -32.03 -24.55
CA ILE A 319 7.65 -32.69 -24.69
C ILE A 319 7.76 -33.95 -25.57
N ASN A 320 8.42 -33.84 -26.73
CA ASN A 320 8.57 -34.95 -27.68
C ASN A 320 9.30 -36.15 -27.06
N LEU A 321 10.34 -35.89 -26.27
CA LEU A 321 11.13 -36.90 -25.57
C LEU A 321 10.52 -37.33 -24.23
N VAL A 322 9.34 -36.80 -23.88
CA VAL A 322 8.59 -37.12 -22.65
C VAL A 322 9.39 -36.83 -21.38
N PHE A 323 10.19 -35.76 -21.39
CA PHE A 323 10.88 -35.25 -20.20
C PHE A 323 9.94 -34.46 -19.30
N ILE A 324 8.97 -33.76 -19.89
CA ILE A 324 7.96 -32.98 -19.18
C ILE A 324 6.54 -33.35 -19.61
N GLU A 325 5.55 -33.07 -18.76
CA GLU A 325 4.15 -33.12 -19.16
C GLU A 325 3.81 -32.00 -20.14
N LYS A 326 2.84 -32.25 -21.02
CA LYS A 326 2.39 -31.25 -21.99
C LYS A 326 1.78 -30.07 -21.24
N MET A 327 2.35 -28.88 -21.44
CA MET A 327 1.87 -27.62 -20.88
C MET A 327 1.81 -26.53 -21.95
N VAL A 328 1.38 -25.33 -21.59
CA VAL A 328 1.40 -24.16 -22.48
C VAL A 328 2.82 -23.57 -22.48
N PHE A 329 3.31 -23.18 -23.66
CA PHE A 329 4.67 -22.62 -23.78
C PHE A 329 4.87 -21.36 -22.93
N ASP A 330 3.86 -20.49 -22.83
CA ASP A 330 3.96 -19.28 -22.00
C ASP A 330 4.14 -19.60 -20.51
N ASP A 331 3.50 -20.67 -20.01
CA ASP A 331 3.70 -21.13 -18.63
C ASP A 331 5.12 -21.70 -18.43
N PHE A 332 5.64 -22.41 -19.43
CA PHE A 332 7.03 -22.91 -19.41
C PHE A 332 8.05 -21.77 -19.47
N LYS A 333 7.81 -20.78 -20.32
CA LYS A 333 8.66 -19.60 -20.48
C LYS A 333 8.75 -18.81 -19.18
N LYS A 334 7.60 -18.58 -18.51
CA LYS A 334 7.53 -17.83 -17.25
C LYS A 334 8.43 -18.38 -16.16
N VAL A 335 8.66 -19.69 -16.10
CA VAL A 335 9.56 -20.33 -15.12
C VAL A 335 10.99 -19.80 -15.20
N PHE A 336 11.43 -19.36 -16.39
CA PHE A 336 12.81 -18.95 -16.63
C PHE A 336 12.96 -17.45 -16.92
N ASP A 337 11.87 -16.70 -17.07
CA ASP A 337 11.91 -15.23 -17.16
C ASP A 337 12.36 -14.61 -15.82
N TYR A 338 12.91 -13.38 -15.86
CA TYR A 338 13.43 -12.68 -14.68
C TYR A 338 12.40 -12.68 -13.54
N GLN A 339 12.70 -13.39 -12.45
CA GLN A 339 11.82 -13.50 -11.30
C GLN A 339 12.56 -13.18 -9.99
N GLU A 340 11.97 -12.29 -9.20
CA GLU A 340 12.17 -12.32 -7.75
C GLU A 340 11.56 -13.61 -7.24
N ILE A 341 12.33 -14.40 -6.49
CA ILE A 341 11.94 -15.75 -6.05
C ILE A 341 10.61 -15.75 -5.27
N GLU A 342 10.28 -14.66 -4.56
CA GLU A 342 8.99 -14.47 -3.88
C GLU A 342 7.81 -14.15 -4.81
N ILE A 343 8.02 -13.43 -5.92
CA ILE A 343 6.97 -13.07 -6.89
C ILE A 343 6.66 -14.27 -7.80
N GLY A 344 7.69 -15.02 -8.20
CA GLY A 344 7.54 -16.23 -9.01
C GLY A 344 6.61 -17.28 -8.39
N ARG A 345 6.58 -17.41 -7.06
CA ARG A 345 5.66 -18.32 -6.34
C ARG A 345 4.17 -17.99 -6.54
N LYS A 346 3.81 -16.73 -6.78
CA LYS A 346 2.41 -16.28 -6.92
C LYS A 346 1.93 -16.23 -8.37
N GLU A 347 2.83 -16.01 -9.33
CA GLU A 347 2.48 -15.83 -10.75
C GLU A 347 2.51 -17.12 -11.58
N LEU A 348 3.17 -18.18 -11.10
CA LEU A 348 3.22 -19.47 -11.79
C LEU A 348 1.88 -20.20 -11.67
N LYS A 349 1.06 -20.10 -12.73
CA LYS A 349 -0.22 -20.80 -12.84
C LYS A 349 -0.04 -22.33 -12.79
N ASN A 350 1.03 -22.84 -13.39
CA ASN A 350 1.33 -24.26 -13.51
C ASN A 350 2.83 -24.51 -13.32
N LYS A 351 3.20 -25.51 -12.50
CA LYS A 351 4.58 -26.02 -12.42
C LYS A 351 4.92 -26.91 -13.62
N ILE A 352 6.19 -27.00 -13.96
CA ILE A 352 6.70 -27.97 -14.92
C ILE A 352 6.69 -29.35 -14.27
N ILE A 353 5.86 -30.27 -14.78
CA ILE A 353 5.82 -31.65 -14.29
C ILE A 353 6.93 -32.45 -14.96
N TRP A 354 7.98 -32.80 -14.22
CA TRP A 354 9.14 -33.54 -14.69
C TRP A 354 8.87 -35.04 -14.71
N LYS A 355 8.78 -35.61 -15.92
CA LYS A 355 8.41 -37.01 -16.15
C LYS A 355 9.62 -37.94 -16.31
N LYS A 356 10.84 -37.41 -16.47
CA LYS A 356 11.99 -38.25 -16.77
C LYS A 356 12.37 -39.11 -15.57
N GLU A 357 12.13 -40.41 -15.69
CA GLU A 357 12.51 -41.38 -14.66
C GLU A 357 14.02 -41.71 -14.68
N ALA A 358 14.56 -42.02 -13.50
CA ALA A 358 15.91 -42.53 -13.31
C ALA A 358 15.99 -44.01 -13.73
N ASN A 359 17.19 -44.48 -14.07
CA ASN A 359 17.38 -45.86 -14.55
C ASN A 359 17.00 -46.94 -13.53
N ASN A 360 16.95 -46.59 -12.24
CA ASN A 360 16.57 -47.47 -11.14
C ASN A 360 15.09 -47.32 -10.74
N SER A 361 14.28 -46.59 -11.51
CA SER A 361 12.84 -46.47 -11.30
C SER A 361 12.15 -47.83 -11.49
N ARG A 362 11.20 -48.15 -10.61
CA ARG A 362 10.38 -49.36 -10.67
C ARG A 362 8.90 -48.97 -10.55
N ASP A 363 8.01 -49.83 -11.03
CA ASP A 363 6.55 -49.59 -11.01
C ASP A 363 6.01 -49.30 -9.61
N ASP A 364 6.61 -49.90 -8.58
CA ASP A 364 6.27 -49.76 -7.15
C ASP A 364 7.03 -48.62 -6.45
N LYS A 365 8.12 -48.10 -7.04
CA LYS A 365 8.92 -47.00 -6.50
C LYS A 365 9.49 -46.16 -7.63
N LYS A 366 8.71 -45.14 -8.02
CA LYS A 366 9.14 -44.20 -9.06
C LYS A 366 10.29 -43.34 -8.56
N ALA A 367 11.39 -43.33 -9.33
CA ALA A 367 12.54 -42.48 -9.10
C ALA A 367 12.71 -41.55 -10.30
N TYR A 368 12.92 -40.26 -10.05
CA TYR A 368 13.05 -39.25 -11.09
C TYR A 368 14.51 -38.87 -11.30
N ASN A 369 14.86 -38.53 -12.54
CA ASN A 369 16.23 -38.24 -12.92
C ASN A 369 16.60 -36.79 -12.57
N TRP A 370 17.17 -36.62 -11.38
CA TRP A 370 17.67 -35.35 -10.87
C TRP A 370 18.79 -34.74 -11.71
N SER A 371 19.69 -35.57 -12.25
CA SER A 371 20.82 -35.05 -13.02
C SER A 371 20.36 -34.35 -14.29
N GLU A 372 19.41 -34.93 -15.03
CA GLU A 372 18.89 -34.32 -16.25
C GLU A 372 18.07 -33.06 -15.95
N LEU A 373 17.39 -33.01 -14.79
CA LEU A 373 16.67 -31.82 -14.33
C LEU A 373 17.63 -30.68 -13.98
N LEU A 374 18.70 -30.96 -13.24
CA LEU A 374 19.71 -29.98 -12.88
C LEU A 374 20.46 -29.46 -14.11
N THR A 375 20.78 -30.33 -15.06
CA THR A 375 21.33 -29.93 -16.37
C THR A 375 20.40 -28.97 -17.12
N LEU A 376 19.08 -29.18 -17.08
CA LEU A 376 18.13 -28.25 -17.71
C LEU A 376 18.25 -26.84 -17.11
N ILE A 377 18.27 -26.75 -15.78
CA ILE A 377 18.34 -25.48 -15.06
C ILE A 377 19.67 -24.78 -15.33
N ASP A 378 20.79 -25.51 -15.22
CA ASP A 378 22.14 -25.02 -15.47
C ASP A 378 22.31 -24.46 -16.90
N TYR A 379 21.78 -25.17 -17.90
CA TYR A 379 21.91 -24.74 -19.29
C TYR A 379 21.01 -23.58 -19.69
N ILE A 380 19.87 -23.36 -19.01
CA ILE A 380 18.92 -22.28 -19.37
C ILE A 380 19.20 -21.02 -18.57
N THR A 381 19.61 -21.15 -17.30
CA THR A 381 19.77 -20.01 -16.38
C THR A 381 21.21 -19.49 -16.35
N ASP A 382 21.44 -18.33 -15.74
CA ASP A 382 22.76 -17.74 -15.50
C ASP A 382 23.29 -17.99 -14.08
N ILE A 383 22.73 -18.95 -13.36
CA ILE A 383 23.04 -19.21 -11.95
C ILE A 383 24.32 -20.04 -11.82
N ASP A 384 25.26 -19.60 -10.97
CA ASP A 384 26.44 -20.37 -10.60
C ASP A 384 26.08 -21.45 -9.57
N PHE A 385 26.08 -22.71 -10.00
CA PHE A 385 25.79 -23.87 -9.16
C PHE A 385 26.72 -24.01 -7.94
N ASN A 386 27.98 -23.56 -8.05
CA ASN A 386 28.94 -23.65 -6.94
C ASN A 386 28.64 -22.66 -5.81
N ARG A 387 27.97 -21.54 -6.13
CA ARG A 387 27.74 -20.44 -5.19
C ARG A 387 26.30 -20.39 -4.68
N TYR A 388 25.33 -20.82 -5.50
CA TYR A 388 23.91 -20.52 -5.28
C TYR A 388 23.04 -21.79 -5.11
N THR A 389 23.49 -22.72 -4.26
CA THR A 389 22.76 -23.97 -3.99
C THR A 389 21.36 -23.72 -3.41
N ARG A 390 21.19 -22.66 -2.60
CA ARG A 390 19.89 -22.31 -1.99
C ARG A 390 18.88 -21.84 -3.04
N GLU A 391 19.32 -21.02 -3.98
CA GLU A 391 18.50 -20.46 -5.06
C GLU A 391 18.07 -21.55 -6.04
N ILE A 392 18.97 -22.48 -6.36
CA ILE A 392 18.64 -23.64 -7.21
C ILE A 392 17.60 -24.53 -6.53
N LYS A 393 17.73 -24.74 -5.22
CA LYS A 393 16.72 -25.44 -4.43
C LYS A 393 15.36 -24.75 -4.52
N GLU A 394 15.32 -23.43 -4.38
CA GLU A 394 14.08 -22.65 -4.48
C GLU A 394 13.45 -22.73 -5.88
N ILE A 395 14.24 -22.67 -6.96
CA ILE A 395 13.76 -22.87 -8.34
C ILE A 395 13.08 -24.23 -8.49
N ILE A 396 13.72 -25.29 -7.98
CA ILE A 396 13.17 -26.64 -8.05
C ILE A 396 11.82 -26.71 -7.32
N ILE A 397 11.75 -26.18 -6.11
CA ILE A 397 10.53 -26.22 -5.27
C ILE A 397 9.40 -25.41 -5.89
N CYS A 398 9.70 -24.22 -6.40
CA CYS A 398 8.71 -23.29 -6.93
C CYS A 398 8.21 -23.73 -8.31
N CYS A 399 9.11 -24.17 -9.18
CA CYS A 399 8.84 -24.28 -10.61
C CYS A 399 8.60 -25.71 -11.09
N PHE A 400 8.99 -26.73 -10.33
CA PHE A 400 8.91 -28.12 -10.76
C PHE A 400 8.05 -28.96 -9.82
N ASP A 401 7.53 -30.07 -10.34
CA ASP A 401 6.97 -31.17 -9.55
C ASP A 401 7.14 -32.49 -10.30
N PHE A 402 6.82 -33.60 -9.65
CA PHE A 402 6.77 -34.93 -10.24
C PHE A 402 5.32 -35.36 -10.51
N PRO A 403 5.08 -36.28 -11.47
CA PRO A 403 3.75 -36.83 -11.74
C PRO A 403 3.01 -37.38 -10.52
N ASP A 404 3.74 -37.89 -9.53
CA ASP A 404 3.21 -38.43 -8.28
C ASP A 404 3.18 -37.40 -7.13
N LYS A 405 3.52 -36.13 -7.40
CA LYS A 405 3.68 -35.04 -6.43
C LYS A 405 4.68 -35.32 -5.32
N SER A 406 5.60 -36.27 -5.53
CA SER A 406 6.55 -36.67 -4.50
C SER A 406 7.71 -35.69 -4.30
N LEU A 407 7.76 -34.58 -5.04
CA LEU A 407 8.84 -33.59 -4.91
C LEU A 407 8.80 -32.91 -3.54
N GLU A 408 7.59 -32.65 -3.01
CA GLU A 408 7.39 -32.02 -1.70
C GLU A 408 8.02 -32.85 -0.56
N ASN A 409 7.97 -34.18 -0.67
CA ASN A 409 8.57 -35.10 0.30
C ASN A 409 10.08 -35.31 0.10
N LYS A 410 10.68 -34.68 -0.91
CA LYS A 410 12.11 -34.83 -1.27
C LYS A 410 12.86 -33.50 -1.20
N ILE A 411 12.27 -32.47 -0.56
CA ILE A 411 12.85 -31.13 -0.45
C ILE A 411 14.21 -31.16 0.28
N GLU A 412 14.34 -32.02 1.28
CA GLU A 412 15.58 -32.18 2.07
C GLU A 412 16.71 -32.82 1.27
N ASP A 413 16.39 -33.67 0.29
CA ASP A 413 17.40 -34.31 -0.58
C ASP A 413 18.03 -33.33 -1.58
N ILE A 414 17.38 -32.19 -1.89
CA ILE A 414 17.77 -31.30 -3.00
C ILE A 414 19.22 -30.79 -2.88
N PRO A 415 19.70 -30.28 -1.73
CA PRO A 415 21.09 -29.84 -1.58
C PRO A 415 22.09 -30.95 -1.90
N ASP A 416 21.85 -32.19 -1.46
CA ASP A 416 22.71 -33.33 -1.76
C ASP A 416 22.71 -33.68 -3.25
N ARG A 417 21.57 -33.53 -3.92
CA ARG A 417 21.49 -33.71 -5.39
C ARG A 417 22.28 -32.64 -6.13
N ILE A 418 22.22 -31.40 -5.69
CA ILE A 418 22.99 -30.27 -6.26
C ILE A 418 24.49 -30.50 -6.05
N LYS A 419 24.90 -30.85 -4.82
CA LYS A 419 26.30 -31.18 -4.51
C LYS A 419 26.83 -32.31 -5.38
N ALA A 420 26.08 -33.42 -5.49
CA ALA A 420 26.45 -34.55 -6.34
C ALA A 420 26.50 -34.17 -7.84
N TYR A 421 25.70 -33.21 -8.29
CA TYR A 421 25.77 -32.67 -9.65
C TYR A 421 27.04 -31.85 -9.86
N ILE A 422 27.38 -30.94 -8.94
CA ILE A 422 28.60 -30.11 -8.98
C ILE A 422 29.86 -30.99 -8.96
N ASP A 423 29.93 -31.94 -8.04
CA ASP A 423 31.06 -32.87 -7.91
C ASP A 423 31.25 -33.67 -9.21
N ARG A 424 30.14 -34.03 -9.87
CA ARG A 424 30.16 -34.71 -11.16
C ARG A 424 30.65 -33.80 -12.29
N GLU A 425 30.19 -32.55 -12.37
CA GLU A 425 30.64 -31.60 -13.41
C GLU A 425 32.13 -31.28 -13.28
N ASN A 426 32.63 -31.15 -12.05
CA ASN A 426 34.05 -30.94 -11.78
C ASN A 426 34.93 -32.15 -12.10
N SER A 427 34.34 -33.35 -12.18
CA SER A 427 35.03 -34.56 -12.61
C SER A 427 34.97 -34.69 -14.15
N ASN A 428 36.13 -34.83 -14.81
CA ASN A 428 36.24 -34.93 -16.28
C ASN A 428 35.22 -35.91 -16.90
N ARG A 429 34.13 -35.35 -17.44
CA ARG A 429 32.96 -36.09 -17.93
C ARG A 429 33.25 -36.71 -19.30
N ARG A 430 33.02 -38.03 -19.46
CA ARG A 430 33.16 -38.72 -20.77
C ARG A 430 31.88 -38.79 -21.60
N ASN A 431 30.69 -38.67 -20.99
CA ASN A 431 29.40 -38.86 -21.66
C ASN A 431 28.42 -37.72 -21.38
N LYS A 432 27.91 -37.11 -22.46
CA LYS A 432 26.81 -36.12 -22.44
C LYS A 432 25.47 -36.77 -22.07
N SER A 433 24.74 -36.13 -21.17
CA SER A 433 23.34 -36.34 -20.82
C SER A 433 22.42 -36.15 -22.03
N LYS A 434 21.17 -36.58 -21.90
CA LYS A 434 20.19 -36.46 -22.99
C LYS A 434 19.75 -35.01 -23.16
N VAL A 435 19.62 -34.26 -22.07
CA VAL A 435 19.33 -32.82 -22.07
C VAL A 435 20.48 -32.02 -22.71
N GLU A 436 21.74 -32.33 -22.41
CA GLU A 436 22.90 -31.71 -23.11
C GLU A 436 22.82 -31.90 -24.63
N LYS A 437 22.41 -33.09 -25.09
CA LYS A 437 22.24 -33.36 -26.53
C LYS A 437 21.09 -32.57 -27.16
N ILE A 438 20.03 -32.27 -26.40
CA ILE A 438 18.95 -31.38 -26.86
C ILE A 438 19.55 -29.99 -27.11
N PHE A 439 20.36 -29.50 -26.17
CA PHE A 439 20.99 -28.19 -26.29
C PHE A 439 22.01 -28.11 -27.43
N ASP A 440 22.87 -29.13 -27.60
CA ASP A 440 23.83 -29.21 -28.72
C ASP A 440 23.16 -29.22 -30.10
N ASN A 441 21.91 -29.68 -30.20
CA ASN A 441 21.16 -29.73 -31.47
C ASN A 441 20.45 -28.40 -31.80
N ILE A 442 20.31 -27.51 -30.83
CA ILE A 442 19.54 -26.26 -30.92
C ILE A 442 20.45 -25.02 -30.99
N VAL A 443 21.55 -25.05 -30.23
CA VAL A 443 22.61 -24.03 -30.18
C VAL A 443 23.65 -24.35 -31.24
#